data_AF-A0A663MHY5-F1
#
_entry.id   AF-A0A663MHY5-F1
#
_cell.length_a   1.000
_cell.length_b   1.000
_cell.length_c   1.000
_cell.angle_alpha   90.00
_cell.angle_beta   90.00
_cell.angle_gamma   90.00
#
_symmetry.space_group_name_H-M   'P 1'
#
loop_
_entity.id
_entity.type
_entity.pdbx_description
1 polymer ?
#
loop_
_entity_poly.entity_id
_entity_poly.type
_entity_poly.pdbx_seq_one_letter_code
_entity_poly.pdbx_strand_id
1 'polypeptide(L)'
;VKSILEITAVDVGIVAIKGLFSGRYLAMNKRGRLYASVKCEFVERIHELGYNTYASRLYRTVPSRAGTKRGFKTRRTQKSSLFLPRVLDNKDHEMVRLFHTNVKYRESLLKSPSKNQRRRRGR
;
A
#
# COMPACT_ATOMS: atom_id res chain seq x y z
N VAL A 1 -10.91 -10.16 4.84
CA VAL A 1 -9.54 -10.27 4.30
C VAL A 1 -9.42 -9.39 3.05
N LYS A 2 -8.83 -8.18 3.17
CA LYS A 2 -8.54 -7.27 2.03
C LYS A 2 -7.12 -6.69 2.11
N SER A 3 -6.29 -7.21 3.00
CA SER A 3 -5.04 -6.60 3.47
C SER A 3 -3.78 -7.23 2.87
N ILE A 4 -3.91 -8.18 1.93
CA ILE A 4 -2.74 -8.77 1.26
C ILE A 4 -2.21 -7.78 0.23
N LEU A 5 -0.96 -7.35 0.45
CA LEU A 5 -0.23 -6.43 -0.42
C LEU A 5 0.95 -7.19 -1.03
N GLU A 6 1.09 -7.06 -2.33
CA GLU A 6 2.26 -7.49 -3.08
C GLU A 6 3.25 -6.32 -3.12
N ILE A 7 4.49 -6.56 -2.68
CA ILE A 7 5.57 -5.58 -2.73
C ILE A 7 6.56 -6.06 -3.80
N THR A 8 6.78 -5.24 -4.81
CA THR A 8 7.69 -5.54 -5.93
C THR A 8 8.84 -4.56 -5.91
N ALA A 9 10.07 -5.04 -5.87
CA ALA A 9 11.25 -4.20 -6.06
C ALA A 9 11.30 -3.75 -7.53
N VAL A 10 11.31 -2.43 -7.73
CA VAL A 10 11.39 -1.79 -9.05
C VAL A 10 12.84 -1.37 -9.34
N ASP A 11 13.56 -0.97 -8.30
CA ASP A 11 14.96 -0.56 -8.34
C ASP A 11 15.55 -0.71 -6.92
N VAL A 12 16.85 -0.51 -6.74
CA VAL A 12 17.51 -0.57 -5.43
C VAL A 12 16.87 0.45 -4.47
N GLY A 13 16.23 -0.06 -3.43
CA GLY A 13 15.51 0.76 -2.44
C GLY A 13 14.24 1.42 -2.97
N ILE A 14 13.68 0.95 -4.10
CA ILE A 14 12.43 1.45 -4.68
C ILE A 14 11.46 0.30 -4.89
N VAL A 15 10.25 0.44 -4.38
CA VAL A 15 9.20 -0.58 -4.45
C VAL A 15 7.91 -0.03 -5.04
N ALA A 16 7.16 -0.90 -5.69
CA ALA A 16 5.75 -0.70 -5.95
C ALA A 16 4.94 -1.58 -4.98
N ILE A 17 3.88 -1.02 -4.40
CA ILE A 17 3.03 -1.73 -3.44
C ILE A 17 1.64 -1.85 -4.05
N LYS A 18 1.17 -3.07 -4.27
CA LYS A 18 -0.09 -3.37 -4.96
C LYS A 18 -1.01 -4.19 -4.07
N GLY A 19 -2.29 -3.83 -4.02
CA GLY A 19 -3.30 -4.69 -3.39
C GLY A 19 -3.62 -5.87 -4.30
N LEU A 20 -3.40 -7.09 -3.83
CA LEU A 20 -3.57 -8.31 -4.65
C LEU A 20 -4.99 -8.37 -5.24
N PHE A 21 -6.00 -8.26 -4.37
CA PHE A 21 -7.40 -8.44 -4.76
C PHE A 21 -8.00 -7.23 -5.47
N SER A 22 -7.50 -6.02 -5.23
CA SER A 22 -7.99 -4.82 -5.90
C SER A 22 -7.31 -4.57 -7.24
N GLY A 23 -6.12 -5.16 -7.45
CA GLY A 23 -5.26 -4.90 -8.59
C GLY A 23 -4.72 -3.47 -8.65
N ARG A 24 -4.96 -2.63 -7.64
CA ARG A 24 -4.55 -1.22 -7.62
C ARG A 24 -3.30 -1.03 -6.80
N TYR A 25 -2.48 -0.06 -7.21
CA TYR A 25 -1.29 0.35 -6.50
C TYR A 25 -1.66 1.30 -5.37
N LEU A 26 -1.00 1.14 -4.23
CA LEU A 26 -1.00 2.15 -3.19
C LEU A 26 -0.27 3.39 -3.74
N ALA A 27 -0.82 4.58 -3.52
CA ALA A 27 -0.18 5.84 -3.86
C ALA A 27 -0.35 6.84 -2.73
N MET A 28 0.51 7.85 -2.69
CA MET A 28 0.48 8.87 -1.65
C MET A 28 0.53 10.25 -2.30
N ASN A 29 -0.37 11.15 -1.90
CA ASN A 29 -0.36 12.51 -2.40
C ASN A 29 0.59 13.41 -1.59
N LYS A 30 0.78 14.66 -2.04
CA LYS A 30 1.61 15.67 -1.36
C LYS A 30 1.21 15.97 0.10
N ARG A 31 0.02 15.56 0.55
CA ARG A 31 -0.46 15.70 1.93
C ARG A 31 -0.22 14.45 2.78
N GLY A 32 0.48 13.45 2.25
CA GLY A 32 0.72 12.17 2.92
C GLY A 32 -0.50 11.24 2.97
N ARG A 33 -1.60 11.58 2.26
CA ARG A 33 -2.79 10.72 2.24
C ARG A 33 -2.63 9.62 1.21
N LEU A 34 -2.90 8.40 1.66
CA LEU A 34 -2.89 7.20 0.81
C LEU A 34 -4.16 7.11 -0.03
N TYR A 35 -4.03 6.64 -1.26
CA TYR A 35 -5.14 6.36 -2.18
C TYR A 35 -4.77 5.22 -3.13
N ALA A 36 -5.77 4.68 -3.82
CA ALA A 36 -5.57 3.64 -4.83
C ALA A 36 -5.33 4.28 -6.21
N SER A 37 -4.27 3.86 -6.90
CA SER A 37 -3.80 4.39 -8.18
C SER A 37 -3.50 3.27 -9.18
N VAL A 38 -3.22 3.63 -10.42
CA VAL A 38 -2.77 2.72 -11.49
C VAL A 38 -1.28 2.40 -11.42
N LYS A 39 -0.48 3.32 -10.87
CA LYS A 39 0.96 3.15 -10.64
C LYS A 39 1.41 4.11 -9.54
N CYS A 40 2.35 3.69 -8.71
CA CYS A 40 3.11 4.55 -7.83
C CYS A 40 4.34 3.80 -7.33
N GLU A 41 5.40 4.54 -7.03
CA GLU A 41 6.66 4.01 -6.50
C GLU A 41 6.97 4.68 -5.16
N PHE A 42 7.52 3.89 -4.25
CA PHE A 42 7.96 4.32 -2.95
C PHE A 42 9.45 4.05 -2.80
N VAL A 43 10.15 4.97 -2.16
CA VAL A 43 11.48 4.71 -1.62
C VAL A 43 11.31 3.91 -0.34
N GLU A 44 11.83 2.70 -0.33
CA GLU A 44 11.92 1.83 0.84
C GLU A 44 13.23 2.12 1.59
N ARG A 45 13.13 2.25 2.91
CA ARG A 45 14.31 2.33 3.79
C ARG A 45 14.10 1.49 5.02
N ILE A 46 15.15 0.76 5.39
CA ILE A 46 15.23 0.06 6.67
C ILE A 46 15.55 1.11 7.76
N HIS A 47 14.76 1.09 8.83
CA HIS A 47 14.99 1.83 10.05
C HIS A 47 15.96 1.06 10.93
N GLU A 48 16.73 1.76 11.76
CA GLU A 48 17.73 1.17 12.68
C GLU A 48 17.14 0.12 13.65
N LEU A 49 15.81 0.11 13.81
CA LEU A 49 15.07 -0.81 14.66
C LEU A 49 14.49 -2.01 13.89
N GLY A 50 14.88 -2.22 12.63
CA GLY A 50 14.41 -3.34 11.79
C GLY A 50 13.03 -3.13 11.14
N TYR A 51 12.45 -1.93 11.22
CA TYR A 51 11.19 -1.57 10.56
C TYR A 51 11.45 -0.98 9.17
N ASN A 52 10.53 -1.18 8.23
CA ASN A 52 10.59 -0.51 6.92
C ASN A 52 9.80 0.79 6.94
N THR A 53 10.28 1.75 6.18
CA THR A 53 9.61 3.03 5.91
C THR A 53 9.44 3.20 4.41
N TYR A 54 8.28 3.69 3.98
CA TYR A 54 7.96 3.90 2.57
C TYR A 54 7.57 5.35 2.34
N ALA A 55 8.35 6.05 1.50
CA ALA A 55 8.08 7.44 1.14
C ALA A 55 7.76 7.55 -0.35
N SER A 56 6.77 8.35 -0.73
CA SER A 56 6.48 8.60 -2.16
C SER A 56 7.76 9.03 -2.88
N ARG A 57 8.12 8.35 -3.98
CA ARG A 57 9.27 8.72 -4.80
C ARG A 57 9.12 10.14 -5.36
N LEU A 58 7.88 10.50 -5.74
CA LEU A 58 7.54 11.80 -6.33
C LEU A 58 7.58 12.95 -5.32
N TYR A 59 7.08 12.72 -4.09
CA TYR A 59 6.97 13.77 -3.06
C TYR A 59 8.05 13.65 -1.99
N ARG A 60 9.20 13.05 -2.32
CA ARG A 60 10.31 12.92 -1.37
C ARG A 60 10.74 14.31 -0.94
N THR A 61 10.51 14.63 0.34
CA THR A 61 11.05 15.83 0.96
C THR A 61 12.57 15.68 1.00
N VAL A 62 13.25 16.34 0.06
CA VAL A 62 14.70 16.53 0.15
C VAL A 62 14.94 17.38 1.40
N PRO A 63 15.84 16.99 2.33
CA PRO A 63 16.19 17.86 3.44
C PRO A 63 16.73 19.16 2.87
N SER A 64 16.03 20.28 3.06
CA SER A 64 16.57 21.58 2.69
C SER A 64 17.78 21.87 3.58
N ARG A 65 18.93 22.18 2.97
CA ARG A 65 20.15 22.63 3.69
C ARG A 65 19.92 23.88 4.55
N ALA A 66 18.82 24.60 4.34
CA ALA A 66 18.37 25.71 5.16
C ALA A 66 17.14 25.28 5.99
N GLY A 67 17.17 25.54 7.30
CA GLY A 67 16.31 24.98 8.35
C GLY A 67 14.79 25.24 8.30
N THR A 68 14.15 25.38 7.15
CA THR A 68 12.70 25.54 7.03
C THR A 68 12.01 24.19 6.79
N LYS A 69 11.65 23.51 7.89
CA LYS A 69 10.83 22.29 7.84
C LYS A 69 9.40 22.65 7.40
N ARG A 70 9.03 22.41 6.14
CA ARG A 70 7.64 22.56 5.65
C ARG A 70 6.91 21.23 5.50
N GLY A 71 5.71 21.19 6.10
CA GLY A 71 4.49 20.54 5.61
C GLY A 71 4.43 19.01 5.57
N PHE A 72 3.62 18.43 6.48
CA PHE A 72 3.24 17.01 6.64
C PHE A 72 4.29 16.11 7.30
N LYS A 73 4.09 15.89 8.61
CA LYS A 73 4.94 15.07 9.48
C LYS A 73 4.36 13.66 9.61
N THR A 74 4.58 12.79 8.63
CA THR A 74 4.98 11.40 8.96
C THR A 74 6.50 11.40 8.94
N ARG A 75 7.10 11.88 10.04
CA ARG A 75 8.57 11.86 10.15
C ARG A 75 9.00 10.41 10.14
N ARG A 76 10.15 10.11 9.53
CA ARG A 76 10.75 8.76 9.51
C ARG A 76 10.83 8.10 10.90
N THR A 77 10.89 8.91 11.96
CA THR A 77 10.96 8.48 13.36
C THR A 77 9.59 8.28 14.04
N GLN A 78 8.48 8.62 13.38
CA GLN A 78 7.15 8.38 13.95
C GLN A 78 6.76 6.92 13.78
N LYS A 79 6.24 6.31 14.85
CA LYS A 79 5.75 4.93 14.85
C LYS A 79 4.71 4.66 13.75
N SER A 80 3.89 5.64 13.40
CA SER A 80 2.89 5.55 12.32
C SER A 80 3.49 5.41 10.91
N SER A 81 4.80 5.63 10.76
CA SER A 81 5.53 5.45 9.49
C SER A 81 6.34 4.16 9.42
N LEU A 82 6.37 3.40 10.53
CA LEU A 82 7.14 2.16 10.66
C LEU A 82 6.24 0.96 10.34
N PHE A 83 6.65 0.16 9.36
CA PHE A 83 5.93 -1.02 8.93
C PHE A 83 6.80 -2.26 9.11
N LEU A 84 6.20 -3.34 9.62
CA LEU A 84 6.79 -4.68 9.60
C LEU A 84 6.05 -5.50 8.56
N PRO A 85 6.67 -5.82 7.41
CA PRO A 85 6.14 -6.86 6.53
C PRO A 85 5.97 -8.14 7.34
N ARG A 86 4.74 -8.69 7.36
CA ARG A 86 4.45 -9.95 8.03
C ARG A 86 4.43 -11.07 7.02
N VAL A 87 4.99 -12.22 7.40
CA VAL A 87 4.84 -13.46 6.64
C VAL A 87 3.36 -13.82 6.62
N LEU A 88 2.87 -14.26 5.45
CA LEU A 88 1.49 -14.69 5.29
C LEU A 88 1.26 -15.99 6.07
N ASP A 89 0.08 -16.14 6.65
CA ASP A 89 -0.32 -17.41 7.26
C ASP A 89 -0.87 -18.39 6.20
N ASN A 90 -1.16 -19.62 6.61
CA ASN A 90 -1.65 -20.66 5.69
C ASN A 90 -2.95 -20.25 4.96
N LYS A 91 -3.84 -19.53 5.65
CA LYS A 91 -5.12 -19.08 5.06
C LYS A 91 -4.88 -18.00 4.03
N ASP A 92 -4.01 -17.03 4.33
CA ASP A 92 -3.62 -15.98 3.39
C ASP A 92 -2.92 -16.59 2.16
N HIS A 93 -2.04 -17.57 2.36
CA HIS A 93 -1.40 -18.31 1.26
C HIS A 93 -2.42 -19.04 0.37
N GLU A 94 -3.43 -19.69 0.96
CA GLU A 94 -4.50 -20.34 0.20
C GLU A 94 -5.31 -19.32 -0.61
N MET A 95 -5.63 -18.17 -0.01
CA MET A 95 -6.35 -17.08 -0.69
C MET A 95 -5.55 -16.53 -1.88
N VAL A 96 -4.22 -16.41 -1.74
CA VAL A 96 -3.32 -16.04 -2.85
C VAL A 96 -3.36 -17.11 -3.95
N ARG A 97 -3.22 -18.39 -3.59
CA ARG A 97 -3.28 -19.51 -4.56
C ARG A 97 -4.60 -19.50 -5.33
N LEU A 98 -5.74 -19.44 -4.62
CA LEU A 98 -7.07 -19.38 -5.24
C LEU A 98 -7.23 -18.17 -6.16
N PHE A 99 -6.69 -17.01 -5.78
CA PHE A 99 -6.75 -15.81 -6.63
C PHE A 99 -6.02 -15.99 -7.98
N HIS A 100 -4.92 -16.74 -7.99
CA HIS A 100 -4.16 -16.99 -9.21
C HIS A 100 -4.67 -18.19 -10.03
N THR A 101 -5.19 -19.24 -9.40
CA THR A 101 -5.59 -20.48 -10.09
C THR A 101 -7.07 -20.51 -10.45
N ASN A 102 -7.93 -19.81 -9.73
CA ASN A 102 -9.38 -19.88 -9.91
C ASN A 102 -9.93 -18.55 -10.46
N VAL A 103 -10.23 -18.56 -11.77
CA VAL A 103 -10.76 -17.39 -12.48
C VAL A 103 -12.10 -16.94 -11.90
N LYS A 104 -13.01 -17.87 -11.56
CA LYS A 104 -14.32 -17.54 -10.98
C LYS A 104 -14.17 -16.83 -9.63
N TYR A 105 -13.25 -17.31 -8.80
CA TYR A 105 -12.94 -16.70 -7.51
C TYR A 105 -12.38 -15.28 -7.69
N ARG A 106 -11.40 -15.12 -8.59
CA ARG A 106 -10.82 -13.81 -8.92
C ARG A 106 -11.88 -12.83 -9.43
N GLU A 107 -12.73 -13.24 -10.36
CA GLU A 107 -13.81 -12.40 -10.88
C GLU A 107 -14.81 -12.02 -9.78
N SER A 108 -15.13 -12.93 -8.86
CA SER A 108 -16.05 -12.65 -7.76
C SER A 108 -15.55 -11.52 -6.84
N LEU A 109 -14.23 -11.43 -6.64
CA LEU A 109 -13.59 -10.39 -5.82
C LEU A 109 -13.48 -9.05 -6.55
N LEU A 110 -13.32 -9.08 -7.87
CA LEU A 110 -13.21 -7.89 -8.72
C LEU A 110 -14.58 -7.27 -9.05
N LYS A 111 -15.67 -8.04 -8.97
CA LYS A 111 -17.04 -7.52 -9.16
C LYS A 111 -17.35 -6.47 -8.10
N SER A 112 -17.59 -5.23 -8.55
CA SER A 112 -18.10 -4.15 -7.69
C SER A 112 -19.46 -4.56 -7.11
N PRO A 113 -19.75 -4.32 -5.81
CA PRO A 113 -21.10 -4.53 -5.30
C PRO A 113 -22.06 -3.69 -6.13
N SER A 114 -23.10 -4.32 -6.69
CA SER A 114 -24.06 -3.65 -7.56
C SER A 114 -24.66 -2.44 -6.81
N LYS A 115 -24.92 -1.35 -7.54
CA LYS A 115 -25.48 -0.10 -6.99
C LYS A 115 -26.77 -0.33 -6.15
N ASN A 116 -27.45 -1.45 -6.33
CA ASN A 116 -28.67 -1.82 -5.60
C ASN A 116 -28.46 -2.24 -4.14
N GLN A 117 -27.25 -2.61 -3.71
CA GLN A 117 -27.00 -2.97 -2.30
C GLN A 117 -26.77 -1.75 -1.40
N ARG A 118 -26.37 -0.59 -1.93
CA ARG A 118 -26.15 0.63 -1.14
C ARG A 118 -27.45 1.26 -0.61
N ARG A 119 -28.58 1.03 -1.27
CA ARG A 119 -29.88 1.59 -0.86
C ARG A 119 -30.54 0.86 0.33
N ARG A 120 -30.07 -0.33 0.71
CA ARG A 120 -30.70 -1.15 1.77
C ARG A 120 -30.04 -1.05 3.15
N ARG A 121 -28.99 -0.25 3.32
CA ARG A 121 -28.30 -0.05 4.62
C ARG A 121 -28.45 1.37 5.17
N GLY A 122 -29.48 2.09 4.73
CA GLY A 122 -29.88 3.38 5.29
C GLY A 122 -31.35 3.32 5.67
N ARG A 123 -31.65 2.76 6.83
CA ARG A 123 -32.86 2.99 7.61
C ARG A 123 -32.50 2.84 9.06
#